data_AF-A0A1F6MAQ4-F1
#
_entry.id   AF-A0A1F6MAQ4-F1
#
_cell.length_a   1.000
_cell.length_b   1.000
_cell.length_c   1.000
_cell.angle_alpha   90.00
_cell.angle_beta   90.00
_cell.angle_gamma   90.00
#
_symmetry.space_group_name_H-M   'P 1'
#
loop_
_entity.id
_entity.type
_entity.pdbx_description
1 polymer ?
#
loop_
_entity_poly.entity_id
_entity_poly.type
_entity_poly.pdbx_seq_one_letter_code
_entity_poly.pdbx_strand_id
1 'polypeptide(L)'
;MESLIIETLKIAALGFAIAVSSIFFTKSMMTKPIRDAADRRYPYIGYALKCTFCFIGWSSLALTGVYMPKLFSMLFRAELNLHGFNILTAVNFTVSWLALWGFSTWIYVKTWPTLKKNAPKVRIKMSERG
;
A
#
# COMPACT_ATOMS: atom_id res chain seq x y z
N MET A 1 -9.09 16.99 20.90
CA MET A 1 -8.30 17.42 19.71
C MET A 1 -7.01 16.63 19.57
N GLU A 2 -6.26 16.35 20.65
CA GLU A 2 -5.02 15.55 20.58
C GLU A 2 -5.20 14.15 19.98
N SER A 3 -6.32 13.47 20.27
CA SER A 3 -6.64 12.16 19.69
C SER A 3 -6.78 12.19 18.16
N LEU A 4 -7.22 13.30 17.59
CA LEU A 4 -7.47 13.43 16.16
C LEU A 4 -6.16 13.62 15.38
N ILE A 5 -5.23 14.37 15.96
CA ILE A 5 -3.91 14.62 15.38
C ILE A 5 -3.08 13.34 15.34
N ILE A 6 -3.06 12.59 16.45
CA ILE A 6 -2.27 11.36 16.57
C ILE A 6 -2.71 10.31 15.54
N GLU A 7 -4.02 10.10 15.41
CA GLU A 7 -4.57 9.13 14.47
C GLU A 7 -4.39 9.57 13.01
N THR A 8 -4.52 10.86 12.70
CA THR A 8 -4.17 11.39 11.37
C THR A 8 -2.70 11.13 11.03
N LEU A 9 -1.81 11.31 12.01
CA LEU A 9 -0.37 11.04 11.84
C LEU A 9 -0.10 9.55 11.58
N LYS A 10 -0.82 8.65 12.26
CA LYS A 10 -0.74 7.21 12.03
C LYS A 10 -1.17 6.84 10.61
N ILE A 11 -2.27 7.40 10.12
CA ILE A 11 -2.75 7.16 8.75
C ILE A 11 -1.73 7.69 7.74
N ALA A 12 -1.17 8.88 7.98
CA ALA A 12 -0.12 9.44 7.15
C ALA A 12 1.13 8.54 7.11
N ALA A 13 1.57 8.05 8.26
CA ALA A 13 2.69 7.12 8.39
C ALA A 13 2.41 5.78 7.69
N LEU A 14 1.19 5.25 7.80
CA LEU A 14 0.76 4.03 7.11
C LEU A 14 0.79 4.21 5.60
N GLY A 15 0.23 5.31 5.07
CA GLY A 15 0.26 5.61 3.65
C GLY A 15 1.70 5.75 3.11
N PHE A 16 2.56 6.39 3.88
CA PHE A 16 3.99 6.50 3.55
C PHE A 16 4.68 5.13 3.56
N ALA A 17 4.44 4.31 4.59
CA ALA A 17 4.98 2.96 4.69
C ALA A 17 4.53 2.07 3.52
N ILE A 18 3.25 2.13 3.14
CA ILE A 18 2.72 1.42 1.96
C ILE A 18 3.45 1.87 0.69
N ALA A 19 3.58 3.18 0.48
CA ALA A 19 4.22 3.71 -0.73
C ALA A 19 5.70 3.29 -0.82
N VAL A 20 6.46 3.42 0.27
CA VAL A 20 7.89 3.07 0.31
C VAL A 20 8.11 1.57 0.18
N SER A 21 7.34 0.75 0.90
CA SER A 21 7.43 -0.71 0.79
C SER A 21 7.07 -1.17 -0.62
N SER A 22 6.05 -0.59 -1.24
CA SER A 22 5.69 -0.89 -2.63
C SER A 22 6.83 -0.57 -3.59
N ILE A 23 7.47 0.61 -3.46
CA ILE A 23 8.66 0.95 -4.25
C ILE A 23 9.78 -0.07 -4.02
N PHE A 24 10.04 -0.44 -2.77
CA PHE A 24 11.08 -1.40 -2.44
C PHE A 24 10.79 -2.77 -3.09
N PHE A 25 9.59 -3.31 -2.94
CA PHE A 25 9.27 -4.62 -3.51
C PHE A 25 9.21 -4.62 -5.03
N THR A 26 8.64 -3.59 -5.66
CA THR A 26 8.40 -3.61 -7.11
C THR A 26 9.49 -2.92 -7.95
N LYS A 27 10.34 -2.09 -7.36
CA LYS A 27 11.40 -1.35 -8.07
C LYS A 27 12.81 -1.62 -7.55
N SER A 28 13.00 -2.13 -6.33
CA SER A 28 14.35 -2.38 -5.81
C SER A 28 15.08 -3.48 -6.60
N MET A 29 16.37 -3.28 -6.81
CA MET A 29 17.25 -4.30 -7.39
C MET A 29 17.45 -5.48 -6.43
N MET A 30 17.37 -5.26 -5.12
CA MET A 30 17.51 -6.32 -4.11
C MET A 30 16.39 -7.36 -4.20
N THR A 31 15.17 -6.94 -4.56
CA THR A 31 14.01 -7.81 -4.69
C THR A 31 13.82 -8.36 -6.10
N LYS A 32 14.67 -7.96 -7.07
CA LYS A 32 14.66 -8.50 -8.43
C LYS A 32 14.76 -10.04 -8.48
N PRO A 33 15.72 -10.72 -7.81
CA PRO A 33 15.78 -12.18 -7.84
C PRO A 33 14.50 -12.84 -7.31
N ILE A 34 13.90 -12.26 -6.27
CA ILE A 34 12.64 -12.76 -5.69
C ILE A 34 11.50 -12.61 -6.71
N ARG A 35 11.43 -11.47 -7.41
CA ARG A 35 10.43 -11.23 -8.45
C ARG A 35 10.59 -12.18 -9.63
N ASP A 36 11.81 -12.38 -10.10
CA ASP A 36 12.10 -13.26 -11.24
C ASP A 36 11.83 -14.73 -10.87
N ALA A 37 12.14 -15.15 -9.63
CA ALA A 37 11.80 -16.47 -9.11
C ALA A 37 10.27 -16.66 -8.95
N ALA A 38 9.57 -15.64 -8.46
CA ALA A 38 8.12 -15.67 -8.32
C ALA A 38 7.43 -15.73 -9.70
N ASP A 39 7.92 -15.00 -10.69
CA ASP A 39 7.40 -14.99 -12.06
C ASP A 39 7.52 -16.35 -12.75
N ARG A 40 8.64 -17.07 -12.50
CA ARG A 40 8.85 -18.42 -13.03
C ARG A 40 7.92 -19.47 -12.41
N ARG A 41 7.57 -19.31 -11.12
CA ARG A 41 6.80 -20.32 -10.38
C ARG A 41 5.30 -20.03 -10.39
N TYR A 42 4.93 -18.75 -10.35
CA TYR A 42 3.55 -18.26 -10.26
C TYR A 42 3.41 -16.94 -11.05
N PRO A 43 3.07 -16.99 -12.34
CA PRO A 43 3.05 -15.79 -13.20
C PRO A 43 2.09 -14.70 -12.69
N TYR A 44 0.99 -15.08 -12.04
CA TYR A 44 0.05 -14.13 -11.42
C TYR A 44 0.67 -13.36 -10.24
N ILE A 45 1.47 -14.05 -9.42
CA ILE A 45 2.17 -13.44 -8.28
C ILE A 45 3.33 -12.58 -8.79
N GLY A 46 4.04 -13.04 -9.83
CA GLY A 46 5.06 -12.26 -10.55
C GLY A 46 4.52 -10.94 -11.08
N TYR A 47 3.32 -10.96 -11.71
CA TYR A 47 2.64 -9.75 -12.17
C TYR A 47 2.27 -8.81 -11.01
N ALA A 48 1.68 -9.34 -9.94
CA ALA A 48 1.33 -8.56 -8.76
C ALA A 48 2.54 -7.89 -8.09
N LEU A 49 3.69 -8.57 -8.04
CA LEU A 49 4.95 -8.06 -7.48
C LEU A 49 5.66 -7.05 -8.40
N LYS A 50 5.37 -7.05 -9.71
CA LYS A 50 5.91 -6.05 -10.65
C LYS A 50 5.04 -4.80 -10.71
N CYS A 51 3.74 -4.92 -10.43
CA CYS A 51 2.79 -3.83 -10.47
C CYS A 51 2.78 -3.05 -9.14
N THR A 52 3.48 -1.91 -9.08
CA THR A 52 3.52 -1.05 -7.88
C THR A 52 2.12 -0.62 -7.44
N PHE A 53 1.27 -0.20 -8.37
CA PHE A 53 -0.10 0.23 -8.05
C PHE A 53 -0.95 -0.90 -7.47
N CYS A 54 -0.76 -2.13 -7.97
CA CYS A 54 -1.42 -3.32 -7.46
C CYS A 54 -0.93 -3.62 -6.04
N PHE A 55 0.38 -3.58 -5.79
CA PHE A 55 0.94 -3.81 -4.47
C PHE A 55 0.46 -2.78 -3.44
N ILE A 56 0.41 -1.49 -3.82
CA ILE A 56 -0.18 -0.42 -3.00
C ILE A 56 -1.65 -0.76 -2.70
N GLY A 57 -2.43 -1.16 -3.71
CA GLY A 57 -3.86 -1.49 -3.57
C GLY A 57 -4.14 -2.68 -2.66
N TRP A 58 -3.36 -3.76 -2.76
CA TRP A 58 -3.49 -4.93 -1.89
C TRP A 58 -3.04 -4.63 -0.47
N SER A 59 -1.95 -3.88 -0.31
CA SER A 59 -1.43 -3.49 1.00
C SER A 59 -2.39 -2.54 1.72
N SER A 60 -2.98 -1.58 1.00
CA SER A 60 -3.99 -0.69 1.56
C SER A 60 -5.25 -1.46 1.93
N LEU A 61 -5.68 -2.44 1.12
CA LEU A 61 -6.84 -3.29 1.44
C LEU A 61 -6.61 -4.11 2.72
N ALA A 62 -5.46 -4.77 2.83
CA ALA A 62 -5.09 -5.54 4.01
C ALA A 62 -5.05 -4.66 5.27
N LEU A 63 -4.49 -3.46 5.17
CA LEU A 63 -4.44 -2.50 6.26
C LEU A 63 -5.84 -1.97 6.63
N THR A 64 -6.70 -1.68 5.66
CA THR A 64 -8.09 -1.29 5.94
C THR A 64 -8.86 -2.42 6.63
N GLY A 65 -8.58 -3.70 6.30
CA GLY A 65 -9.15 -4.86 6.99
C GLY A 65 -8.66 -5.02 8.44
N VAL A 66 -7.37 -4.81 8.70
CA VAL A 66 -6.81 -4.92 10.06
C VAL A 66 -7.21 -3.74 10.94
N TYR A 67 -7.26 -2.53 10.37
CA TYR A 67 -7.58 -1.28 11.09
C TYR A 67 -9.05 -0.85 10.93
N MET A 68 -9.90 -1.75 10.43
CA MET A 68 -11.31 -1.53 10.11
C MET A 68 -12.09 -0.76 11.21
N PRO A 69 -12.02 -1.10 12.51
CA PRO A 69 -12.78 -0.36 13.51
C PRO A 69 -12.29 1.07 13.78
N LYS A 70 -11.01 1.39 13.50
CA LYS A 70 -10.42 2.71 13.82
C LYS A 70 -10.48 3.70 12.66
N LEU A 71 -10.19 3.25 11.43
CA LEU A 71 -10.24 4.08 10.22
C LEU A 71 -11.65 4.61 9.92
N PHE A 72 -12.67 3.78 10.17
CA PHE A 72 -14.08 4.14 9.97
C PHE A 72 -14.52 5.31 10.85
N SER A 73 -14.17 5.27 12.13
CA SER A 73 -14.56 6.30 13.10
C SER A 73 -14.03 7.70 12.76
N MET A 74 -12.96 7.77 11.96
CA MET A 74 -12.31 9.00 11.52
C MET A 74 -12.78 9.52 10.17
N LEU A 75 -12.88 8.65 9.15
CA LEU A 75 -13.21 9.10 7.80
C LEU A 75 -14.72 9.33 7.62
N PHE A 76 -15.58 8.47 8.19
CA PHE A 76 -17.03 8.56 8.01
C PHE A 76 -17.77 8.14 9.28
N ARG A 77 -18.31 9.14 10.00
CA ARG A 77 -19.17 8.96 11.17
C ARG A 77 -20.64 8.61 10.82
N ALA A 78 -20.84 7.88 9.73
CA ALA A 78 -22.17 7.52 9.25
C ALA A 78 -22.46 6.05 9.60
N GLU A 79 -23.25 5.84 10.65
CA GLU A 79 -23.77 4.54 11.05
C GLU A 79 -25.29 4.54 10.80
N LEU A 80 -25.76 3.86 9.75
CA LEU A 80 -27.17 3.49 9.62
C LEU A 80 -27.30 2.04 10.04
N ASN A 81 -27.72 1.85 11.28
CA ASN A 81 -28.06 0.54 11.83
C ASN A 81 -29.53 0.23 11.54
N LEU A 82 -29.77 -0.81 10.75
CA LEU A 82 -31.09 -1.42 10.53
C LEU A 82 -31.02 -2.85 11.07
N HIS A 83 -31.85 -3.19 12.06
CA HIS A 83 -31.91 -4.53 12.67
C HIS A 83 -30.54 -5.09 13.14
N GLY A 84 -29.71 -4.24 13.75
CA GLY A 84 -28.41 -4.67 14.29
C GLY A 84 -27.32 -4.92 13.24
N PHE A 85 -27.61 -4.71 11.95
CA PHE A 85 -26.63 -4.69 10.87
C PHE A 85 -26.38 -3.26 10.39
N ASN A 86 -25.10 -2.89 10.35
CA ASN A 86 -24.67 -1.61 9.82
C ASN A 86 -24.45 -1.73 8.31
N ILE A 87 -25.43 -1.28 7.52
CA ILE A 87 -25.42 -1.43 6.06
C ILE A 87 -24.30 -0.57 5.43
N LEU A 88 -23.91 0.52 6.09
CA LEU A 88 -22.81 1.36 5.64
C LEU A 88 -21.44 0.76 5.90
N THR A 89 -21.31 -0.40 6.56
CA THR A 89 -19.99 -0.96 6.85
C THR A 89 -19.21 -1.26 5.57
N ALA A 90 -19.84 -1.85 4.56
CA ALA A 90 -19.17 -2.14 3.29
C ALA A 90 -18.83 -0.87 2.49
N VAL A 91 -19.70 0.14 2.54
CA VAL A 91 -19.48 1.42 1.84
C VAL A 91 -18.33 2.18 2.50
N ASN A 92 -18.37 2.36 3.81
CA ASN A 92 -17.32 3.02 4.58
C ASN A 92 -16.00 2.24 4.49
N PHE A 93 -16.03 0.90 4.39
CA PHE A 93 -14.85 0.09 4.11
C PHE A 93 -14.23 0.47 2.77
N THR A 94 -15.05 0.44 1.73
CA THR A 94 -14.62 0.68 0.35
C THR A 94 -14.07 2.09 0.20
N VAL A 95 -14.75 3.08 0.78
CA VAL A 95 -14.28 4.48 0.75
C VAL A 95 -12.98 4.65 1.54
N SER A 96 -12.86 4.04 2.72
CA SER A 96 -11.62 4.09 3.52
C SER A 96 -10.45 3.42 2.78
N TRP A 97 -10.69 2.30 2.13
CA TRP A 97 -9.71 1.62 1.30
C TRP A 97 -9.29 2.46 0.10
N LEU A 98 -10.25 3.02 -0.64
CA LEU A 98 -9.97 3.89 -1.78
C LEU A 98 -9.22 5.16 -1.37
N ALA A 99 -9.57 5.75 -0.22
CA ALA A 99 -8.86 6.91 0.33
C ALA A 99 -7.40 6.56 0.68
N LEU A 100 -7.17 5.43 1.36
CA LEU A 100 -5.82 4.99 1.72
C LEU A 100 -5.00 4.60 0.48
N TRP A 101 -5.62 3.94 -0.49
CA TRP A 101 -5.01 3.59 -1.77
C TRP A 101 -4.63 4.83 -2.57
N GLY A 102 -5.55 5.80 -2.69
CA GLY A 102 -5.32 7.06 -3.38
C GLY A 102 -4.22 7.90 -2.72
N PHE A 103 -4.25 8.02 -1.40
CA PHE A 103 -3.23 8.75 -0.63
C PHE A 103 -1.84 8.11 -0.77
N SER A 104 -1.74 6.78 -0.61
CA SER A 104 -0.48 6.05 -0.78
C SER A 104 0.05 6.16 -2.22
N THR A 105 -0.84 6.14 -3.21
CA THR A 105 -0.51 6.33 -4.62
C THR A 105 0.01 7.74 -4.88
N TRP A 106 -0.62 8.76 -4.29
CA TRP A 106 -0.16 10.14 -4.38
C TRP A 106 1.24 10.32 -3.78
N ILE A 107 1.50 9.73 -2.60
CA ILE A 107 2.84 9.70 -1.99
C ILE A 107 3.83 9.03 -2.94
N TYR A 108 3.49 7.88 -3.53
CA TYR A 108 4.34 7.20 -4.50
C TYR A 108 4.69 8.11 -5.68
N VAL A 109 3.71 8.78 -6.29
CA VAL A 109 3.93 9.68 -7.43
C VAL A 109 4.86 10.84 -7.08
N LYS A 110 4.82 11.34 -5.83
CA LYS A 110 5.70 12.41 -5.35
C LYS A 110 7.10 11.94 -4.95
N THR A 111 7.20 10.77 -4.32
CA THR A 111 8.47 10.24 -3.79
C THR A 111 9.29 9.53 -4.85
N TRP A 112 8.66 8.86 -5.81
CA TRP A 112 9.33 8.08 -6.83
C TRP A 112 10.28 8.88 -7.73
N PRO A 113 9.93 10.08 -8.25
CA PRO A 113 10.85 10.89 -9.05
C PRO A 113 12.13 11.26 -8.29
N THR A 114 11.99 11.62 -7.01
CA THR A 114 13.10 11.96 -6.12
C THR A 114 13.99 10.76 -5.85
N LEU A 115 13.40 9.61 -5.54
CA LEU A 115 14.12 8.34 -5.38
C LEU A 115 14.84 7.93 -6.67
N LYS A 116 14.18 8.05 -7.83
CA LYS A 116 14.78 7.72 -9.13
C LYS A 116 15.98 8.62 -9.45
N LYS A 117 15.94 9.90 -9.07
CA LYS A 117 17.05 10.84 -9.28
C LYS A 117 18.27 10.50 -8.43
N ASN A 118 18.06 10.03 -7.20
CA ASN A 118 19.12 9.77 -6.22
C ASN A 118 19.51 8.28 -6.11
N ALA A 119 18.82 7.37 -6.81
CA ALA A 119 19.11 5.95 -6.75
C ALA A 119 20.51 5.66 -7.34
N PRO A 120 21.38 4.94 -6.61
CA PRO A 120 22.69 4.57 -7.13
C PRO A 120 22.53 3.71 -8.38
N LYS A 121 23.13 4.14 -9.50
CA LYS A 121 23.15 3.42 -10.79
C LYS A 121 23.98 2.13 -10.77
N VAL A 122 24.38 1.66 -9.60
CA VAL A 122 25.21 0.46 -9.45
C VAL A 122 24.35 -0.75 -9.77
N ARG A 123 24.39 -1.17 -11.04
CA ARG A 123 23.97 -2.51 -11.46
C ARG A 123 24.93 -3.50 -10.79
N ILE A 124 24.54 -4.05 -9.64
CA ILE A 124 25.22 -5.22 -9.09
C ILE A 124 25.07 -6.31 -10.14
N LYS A 125 26.17 -6.63 -10.86
CA LYS A 125 26.23 -7.83 -11.69
C LYS A 125 26.05 -8.99 -10.72
N MET A 126 24.85 -9.57 -10.68
CA MET A 126 24.71 -10.91 -10.13
C MET A 126 25.55 -11.80 -11.03
N SER A 127 26.69 -12.24 -10.50
CA SER A 127 27.51 -13.28 -11.10
C SER A 127 26.59 -14.45 -11.42
N GLU A 128 26.43 -14.74 -12.71
CA GLU A 128 25.95 -16.04 -13.16
C GLU A 128 26.89 -17.08 -12.54
N ARG A 129 26.43 -17.75 -11.48
CA ARG A 129 26.95 -19.05 -11.08
C ARG A 129 25.80 -20.02 -11.27
N GLY A 130 25.75 -20.56 -12.47
CA GLY A 130 25.06 -21.78 -12.88
C GLY A 130 26.01 -22.51 -13.80
#